data_AF-A0A662KS89-F1
#
_entry.id   AF-A0A662KS89-F1
#
_cell.length_a   1.000
_cell.length_b   1.000
_cell.length_c   1.000
_cell.angle_alpha   90.00
_cell.angle_beta   90.00
_cell.angle_gamma   90.00
#
_symmetry.space_group_name_H-M   'P 1'
#
loop_
_entity.id
_entity.type
_entity.pdbx_description
1 polymer ?
#
loop_
_entity_poly.entity_id
_entity_poly.type
_entity_poly.pdbx_seq_one_letter_code
_entity_poly.pdbx_strand_id
1 'polypeptide(L)'
;MPLPKDILIKRIKNELKECKRHLRHHFVVSDPDFKKLPLEINVTLVDTPGPVWQDGKVIHKYTHKLRIIITEDYPYQTPIVRWKSKIF
;
A
#
# COMPACT_ATOMS: atom_id res chain seq x y z
N MET A 1 -18.31 8.30 13.56
CA MET A 1 -19.15 8.17 12.34
C MET A 1 -18.22 7.97 11.16
N PRO A 2 -18.34 6.87 10.41
CA PRO A 2 -17.52 6.67 9.20
C PRO A 2 -17.85 7.73 8.15
N LEU A 3 -16.86 8.11 7.33
CA LEU A 3 -17.08 9.09 6.26
C LEU A 3 -18.05 8.52 5.21
N PRO A 4 -18.87 9.37 4.55
CA PRO A 4 -19.64 8.97 3.39
C PRO A 4 -18.75 8.32 2.33
N LYS A 5 -19.18 7.19 1.76
CA LYS A 5 -18.40 6.36 0.83
C LYS A 5 -17.82 7.18 -0.33
N ASP A 6 -18.59 8.11 -0.88
CA ASP A 6 -18.15 8.98 -1.98
C ASP A 6 -16.98 9.89 -1.61
N ILE A 7 -16.99 10.45 -0.40
CA ILE A 7 -15.92 11.31 0.10
C ILE A 7 -14.67 10.48 0.37
N LEU A 8 -14.83 9.30 0.96
CA LEU A 8 -13.76 8.35 1.21
C LEU A 8 -13.05 7.94 -0.09
N ILE A 9 -13.81 7.54 -1.12
CA ILE A 9 -13.28 7.17 -2.43
C ILE A 9 -12.53 8.34 -3.06
N LYS A 10 -13.11 9.55 -3.04
CA LYS A 10 -12.47 10.75 -3.60
C LYS A 10 -11.15 11.06 -2.90
N ARG A 11 -11.10 10.90 -1.58
CA ARG A 11 -9.89 11.10 -0.77
C ARG A 11 -8.81 10.07 -1.10
N ILE A 12 -9.15 8.78 -1.12
CA ILE A 12 -8.19 7.71 -1.47
C ILE A 12 -7.63 7.93 -2.88
N LYS A 13 -8.49 8.33 -3.85
CA LYS A 13 -8.04 8.67 -5.21
C LYS A 13 -7.06 9.84 -5.21
N ASN A 14 -7.32 10.87 -4.42
CA ASN A 14 -6.42 12.03 -4.31
C ASN A 14 -5.07 11.63 -3.68
N GLU A 15 -5.10 10.88 -2.57
CA GLU A 15 -3.90 10.39 -1.89
C GLU A 15 -3.08 9.48 -2.81
N LEU A 16 -3.70 8.55 -3.53
CA LEU A 16 -3.00 7.69 -4.50
C LEU A 16 -2.40 8.48 -5.66
N LYS A 17 -3.07 9.53 -6.12
CA LYS A 17 -2.55 10.41 -7.18
C LYS A 17 -1.31 11.15 -6.70
N GLU A 18 -1.35 11.70 -5.50
CA GLU A 18 -0.20 12.38 -4.89
C GLU A 18 0.96 11.41 -4.61
N CYS A 19 0.66 10.20 -4.12
CA CYS A 19 1.66 9.14 -3.93
C CYS A 19 2.34 8.76 -5.26
N LYS A 20 1.58 8.54 -6.33
CA LYS A 20 2.16 8.25 -7.66
C LYS A 20 2.98 9.39 -8.24
N ARG A 21 2.68 10.64 -7.86
CA ARG A 21 3.39 11.82 -8.31
C ARG A 21 4.71 12.05 -7.56
N HIS A 22 4.73 11.79 -6.26
CA HIS A 22 5.87 12.10 -5.40
C HIS A 22 6.78 10.90 -5.12
N LEU A 23 6.23 9.68 -5.18
CA LEU A 23 6.96 8.46 -4.86
C LEU A 23 7.35 7.75 -6.14
N ARG A 24 8.60 7.29 -6.20
CA ARG A 24 9.12 6.45 -7.30
C ARG A 24 8.61 5.01 -7.25
N HIS A 25 7.80 4.67 -6.25
CA HIS A 25 7.28 3.34 -6.00
C HIS A 25 6.11 3.00 -6.94
N HIS A 26 5.91 1.71 -7.17
CA HIS A 26 4.86 1.24 -8.06
C HIS A 26 3.60 0.88 -7.26
N PHE A 27 2.48 1.57 -7.56
CA PHE A 27 1.20 1.38 -6.89
C PHE A 27 0.19 0.72 -7.84
N VAL A 28 -0.23 -0.51 -7.53
CA VAL A 28 -1.26 -1.27 -8.25
C VAL A 28 -2.48 -1.41 -7.35
N VAL A 29 -3.60 -0.86 -7.78
CA VAL A 29 -4.88 -0.99 -7.07
C VAL A 29 -5.62 -2.18 -7.66
N SER A 30 -6.12 -3.09 -6.81
CA SER A 30 -6.85 -4.28 -7.29
C SER A 30 -8.19 -3.92 -7.93
N ASP A 31 -8.83 -2.84 -7.47
CA ASP A 31 -10.13 -2.35 -7.96
C ASP A 31 -9.99 -0.89 -8.43
N PRO A 32 -9.88 -0.63 -9.75
CA PRO A 32 -9.75 0.72 -10.30
C PRO A 32 -11.00 1.59 -10.12
N ASP A 33 -12.16 0.95 -9.96
CA ASP A 33 -13.45 1.58 -9.80
C ASP A 33 -13.73 1.99 -8.34
N PHE A 34 -12.95 1.47 -7.38
CA PHE A 34 -13.13 1.69 -5.94
C PHE A 34 -14.58 1.39 -5.48
N LYS A 35 -15.24 0.43 -6.15
CA LYS A 35 -16.67 0.13 -5.94
C LYS A 35 -16.93 -0.76 -4.73
N LYS A 36 -15.91 -1.51 -4.27
CA LYS A 36 -16.02 -2.44 -3.14
C LYS A 36 -14.96 -2.14 -2.09
N LEU A 37 -15.41 -2.02 -0.85
CA LEU A 37 -14.56 -1.97 0.33
C LEU A 37 -14.62 -3.35 1.02
N PRO A 38 -13.51 -3.82 1.62
CA PRO A 38 -12.21 -3.16 1.75
C PRO A 38 -11.42 -3.09 0.43
N LEU A 39 -10.72 -1.98 0.21
CA LEU A 39 -9.89 -1.77 -0.96
C LEU A 39 -8.49 -2.34 -0.73
N GLU A 40 -7.97 -3.02 -1.72
CA GLU A 40 -6.61 -3.55 -1.69
C GLU A 40 -5.68 -2.82 -2.65
N ILE A 41 -4.55 -2.36 -2.11
CA ILE A 41 -3.51 -1.68 -2.86
C ILE A 41 -2.23 -2.49 -2.69
N ASN A 42 -1.69 -2.98 -3.80
CA ASN A 42 -0.39 -3.61 -3.86
C ASN A 42 0.65 -2.53 -4.16
N VAL A 43 1.62 -2.36 -3.26
CA VAL A 43 2.72 -1.42 -3.44
C VAL A 43 4.02 -2.21 -3.61
N THR A 44 4.74 -1.91 -4.68
CA THR A 44 6.11 -2.36 -4.85
C THR A 44 7.03 -1.19 -4.56
N LEU A 45 7.70 -1.27 -3.41
CA LEU A 45 8.79 -0.37 -3.05
C LEU A 45 9.99 -0.73 -3.92
N VAL A 46 10.54 0.27 -4.59
CA VAL A 46 11.78 0.19 -5.37
C VAL A 46 12.77 1.17 -4.77
N ASP A 47 14.07 0.92 -4.95
CA ASP A 47 15.18 1.71 -4.41
C ASP A 47 15.14 1.89 -2.87
N THR A 48 14.51 0.94 -2.15
CA THR A 48 14.41 0.98 -0.69
C THR A 48 15.28 -0.13 -0.10
N PRO A 49 16.50 0.18 0.39
CA PRO A 49 17.39 -0.83 0.95
C PRO A 49 16.76 -1.44 2.20
N GLY A 50 16.53 -2.75 2.17
CA GLY A 50 16.02 -3.52 3.29
C GLY A 50 16.88 -4.77 3.50
N PRO A 51 17.33 -5.04 4.74
CA PRO A 51 18.01 -6.29 5.07
C PRO A 51 17.03 -7.47 4.92
N VAL A 52 17.48 -8.53 4.25
CA VAL A 52 16.74 -9.78 4.07
C VAL A 52 17.66 -10.93 4.44
N TRP A 53 17.14 -11.91 5.19
CA TRP A 53 17.87 -13.13 5.49
C TRP A 53 17.78 -14.08 4.29
N GLN A 54 18.91 -14.34 3.63
CA GLN A 54 19.00 -15.29 2.52
C GLN A 54 20.26 -16.14 2.68
N ASP A 55 20.09 -17.47 2.61
CA ASP A 55 21.20 -18.44 2.66
C ASP A 55 22.15 -18.25 3.86
N GLY A 56 21.59 -17.95 5.04
CA GLY A 56 22.35 -17.78 6.28
C GLY A 56 23.15 -16.47 6.38
N LYS A 57 22.98 -15.54 5.43
CA LYS A 57 23.62 -14.22 5.41
C LYS A 57 22.57 -13.11 5.30
N VAL A 58 22.88 -11.96 5.91
CA VAL A 58 22.09 -10.73 5.73
C VAL A 58 22.49 -10.12 4.39
N ILE A 59 21.56 -10.08 3.44
CA ILE A 59 21.73 -9.40 2.16
C ILE A 59 20.85 -8.14 2.10
N HIS A 60 21.23 -7.17 1.28
CA HIS A 60 20.40 -6.00 1.03
C HIS A 60 19.53 -6.21 -0.20
N LYS A 61 18.21 -6.16 -0.02
CA LYS A 61 17.24 -6.14 -1.11
C LYS A 61 16.68 -4.73 -1.26
N TYR A 62 16.61 -4.26 -2.49
CA TYR A 62 16.14 -2.90 -2.81
C TYR A 62 14.67 -2.87 -3.27
N THR A 63 14.09 -4.04 -3.51
CA THR A 63 12.71 -4.20 -3.98
C THR A 63 11.88 -4.98 -2.97
N HIS A 64 10.85 -4.34 -2.43
CA HIS A 64 9.93 -4.95 -1.46
C HIS A 64 8.50 -4.85 -1.93
N LYS A 65 7.68 -5.84 -1.54
CA LYS A 65 6.26 -5.87 -1.91
C LYS A 65 5.44 -5.84 -0.63
N LEU A 66 4.48 -4.92 -0.58
CA LEU A 66 3.52 -4.81 0.51
C LEU A 66 2.11 -4.67 -0.03
N ARG A 67 1.13 -5.04 0.78
CA ARG A 67 -0.30 -4.95 0.51
C ARG A 67 -0.91 -4.07 1.58
N ILE A 68 -1.53 -2.98 1.17
CA ILE A 68 -2.29 -2.07 2.02
C ILE A 68 -3.77 -2.40 1.82
N ILE A 69 -4.50 -2.57 2.92
CA ILE A 69 -5.93 -2.86 2.94
C ILE A 69 -6.61 -1.68 3.63
N ILE A 70 -7.44 -0.94 2.88
CA ILE A 70 -8.20 0.21 3.37
C ILE A 70 -9.64 -0.24 3.64
N THR A 71 -10.09 -0.09 4.88
CA THR A 71 -11.46 -0.42 5.31
C THR A 71 -12.39 0.79 5.21
N GLU A 72 -13.69 0.58 5.42
CA GLU A 72 -14.71 1.64 5.42
C GLU A 72 -14.50 2.68 6.55
N ASP A 73 -13.77 2.30 7.60
CA ASP A 73 -13.46 3.16 8.75
C ASP A 73 -12.28 4.11 8.51
N TYR A 74 -11.61 4.05 7.36
CA TYR A 74 -10.58 5.03 7.01
C TYR A 74 -11.21 6.42 6.85
N PRO A 75 -10.58 7.50 7.35
CA PRO A 75 -9.25 7.63 7.95
C PRO A 75 -9.23 7.51 9.48
N TYR A 76 -10.34 7.15 10.12
CA TYR A 76 -10.41 6.98 11.58
C TYR A 76 -9.64 5.73 12.02
N GLN A 77 -9.71 4.66 11.22
CA GLN A 77 -8.86 3.49 11.38
C GLN A 77 -7.72 3.52 10.35
N THR A 78 -6.50 3.26 10.81
CA THR A 78 -5.34 3.14 9.94
C THR A 78 -5.47 1.92 9.03
N PRO A 79 -4.97 2.00 7.79
CA PRO A 79 -5.06 0.88 6.87
C PRO A 79 -4.14 -0.26 7.33
N ILE A 80 -4.58 -1.49 7.08
CA ILE A 80 -3.83 -2.68 7.46
C ILE A 80 -2.75 -2.92 6.42
N VAL A 81 -1.49 -2.92 6.85
CA VAL A 81 -0.33 -3.16 5.97
C VAL A 81 0.20 -4.56 6.21
N ARG A 82 0.32 -5.35 5.13
CA ARG A 82 0.88 -6.70 5.14
C ARG A 82 2.04 -6.81 4.16
N TRP A 83 3.18 -7.25 4.65
CA TRP A 83 4.34 -7.52 3.79
C TRP A 83 4.13 -8.80 2.98
N LYS A 84 4.43 -8.73 1.67
CA LYS A 84 4.48 -9.88 0.76
C LYS A 84 5.92 -10.37 0.56
N SER A 85 6.90 -9.49 0.69
CA SER A 85 8.31 -9.89 0.76
C SER A 85 8.63 -10.45 2.15
N LYS A 86 9.46 -11.50 2.20
CA LYS A 86 10.11 -11.91 3.45
C LYS A 86 10.97 -10.74 3.94
N ILE A 87 10.55 -10.15 5.04
CA ILE A 87 11.27 -9.12 5.77
C ILE A 87 11.76 -9.77 7.05
N PHE A 88 13.06 -10.05 7.09
CA PHE A 88 13.75 -10.90 8.07
C PHE A 88 13.28 -12.36 8.13
#